data_AF-A0A920KFP9-F1
#
_entry.id   AF-A0A920KFP9-F1
#
_cell.length_a   1.000
_cell.length_b   1.000
_cell.length_c   1.000
_cell.angle_alpha   90.00
_cell.angle_beta   90.00
_cell.angle_gamma   90.00
#
_symmetry.space_group_name_H-M   'P 1'
#
loop_
_entity.id
_entity.type
_entity.pdbx_description
1 polymer ?
#
loop_
_entity_poly.entity_id
_entity_poly.type
_entity_poly.pdbx_seq_one_letter_code
_entity_poly.pdbx_strand_id
1 'polypeptide(L)'
;MELEAKPISISKLNLTAKKNDEIHFECTCSKGTYIRSLARDIGYAVNSGAHLINLRRTSSGDFHIKNAKTVDEWIDIIKTS
;
A
#
# COMPACT_ATOMS: atom_id res chain seq x y z
N MET A 1 18.43 -12.12 -10.74
CA MET A 1 17.52 -13.14 -10.18
C MET A 1 16.11 -12.63 -10.38
N GLU A 2 15.41 -13.14 -11.38
CA GLU A 2 14.01 -12.80 -11.63
C GLU A 2 13.13 -13.56 -10.64
N LEU A 3 12.23 -12.88 -9.93
CA LEU A 3 11.23 -13.52 -9.09
C LEU A 3 10.11 -14.04 -10.00
N GLU A 4 9.80 -15.34 -9.92
CA GLU A 4 8.62 -15.88 -10.59
C GLU A 4 7.34 -15.18 -10.10
N ALA A 5 6.51 -14.78 -11.05
CA ALA A 5 5.25 -14.11 -10.78
C ALA A 5 4.28 -15.07 -10.09
N LYS A 6 4.03 -14.85 -8.81
CA LYS A 6 2.99 -15.59 -8.07
C LYS A 6 1.62 -14.96 -8.33
N PRO A 7 0.56 -15.77 -8.47
CA PRO A 7 -0.78 -15.22 -8.58
C PRO A 7 -1.12 -14.40 -7.34
N ILE A 8 -1.62 -13.20 -7.57
CA ILE A 8 -2.11 -12.29 -6.54
C ILE A 8 -3.59 -12.00 -6.79
N SER A 9 -4.31 -11.64 -5.74
CA SER A 9 -5.71 -11.25 -5.82
C SER A 9 -5.89 -9.86 -5.26
N ILE A 10 -6.62 -9.01 -5.99
CA ILE A 10 -7.06 -7.69 -5.55
C ILE A 10 -8.56 -7.80 -5.35
N SER A 11 -9.01 -7.77 -4.09
CA SER A 11 -10.44 -7.91 -3.76
C SER A 11 -11.19 -6.57 -3.75
N LYS A 12 -10.47 -5.46 -3.60
CA LYS A 12 -11.00 -4.11 -3.66
C LYS A 12 -9.96 -3.19 -4.28
N LEU A 13 -10.39 -2.33 -5.19
CA LEU A 13 -9.56 -1.27 -5.77
C LEU A 13 -10.43 -0.05 -6.02
N ASN A 14 -10.15 1.04 -5.30
CA ASN A 14 -10.79 2.33 -5.48
C ASN A 14 -9.73 3.33 -5.92
N LEU A 15 -9.97 4.02 -7.03
CA LEU A 15 -9.08 5.07 -7.53
C LEU A 15 -9.74 6.44 -7.39
N THR A 16 -8.93 7.46 -7.17
CA THR A 16 -9.36 8.86 -7.09
C THR A 16 -8.27 9.72 -7.70
N ALA A 17 -8.62 10.43 -8.78
CA ALA A 17 -7.73 11.43 -9.36
C ALA A 17 -7.56 12.61 -8.40
N LYS A 18 -6.32 13.11 -8.31
CA LYS A 18 -5.95 14.31 -7.57
C LYS A 18 -5.46 15.38 -8.55
N LYS A 19 -5.18 16.57 -8.03
CA LYS A 19 -4.52 17.63 -8.79
C LYS A 19 -3.05 17.22 -9.04
N ASN A 20 -2.39 17.86 -10.01
CA ASN A 20 -0.97 17.67 -10.32
C ASN A 20 -0.61 16.28 -10.87
N ASP A 21 -1.49 15.69 -11.69
CA ASP A 21 -1.25 14.38 -12.33
C ASP A 21 -1.02 13.21 -11.35
N GLU A 22 -1.55 13.37 -10.13
CA GLU A 22 -1.50 12.33 -9.10
C GLU A 22 -2.78 11.49 -9.08
N ILE A 23 -2.61 10.20 -8.86
CA ILE A 23 -3.72 9.25 -8.63
C ILE A 23 -3.53 8.66 -7.24
N HIS A 24 -4.54 8.83 -6.40
CA HIS A 24 -4.65 8.08 -5.16
C HIS A 24 -5.43 6.79 -5.42
N PHE A 25 -4.99 5.69 -4.81
CA PHE A 25 -5.79 4.49 -4.76
C PHE A 25 -5.77 3.83 -3.38
N GLU A 26 -6.87 3.19 -3.04
CA GLU A 26 -6.99 2.28 -1.90
C GLU A 26 -7.22 0.88 -2.46
N CYS A 27 -6.44 -0.11 -1.99
CA CYS A 27 -6.61 -1.49 -2.41
C CYS A 27 -6.58 -2.47 -1.23
N THR A 28 -7.38 -3.53 -1.34
CA THR A 28 -7.26 -4.74 -0.53
C THR A 28 -6.68 -5.84 -1.41
N CYS A 29 -5.55 -6.40 -1.01
CA CYS A 29 -4.80 -7.37 -1.82
C CYS A 29 -4.29 -8.54 -0.99
N SER A 30 -4.02 -9.66 -1.66
CA SER A 30 -3.39 -10.84 -1.06
C SER A 30 -1.95 -10.56 -0.61
N LYS A 31 -1.40 -11.46 0.21
CA LYS A 31 0.04 -11.43 0.55
C LYS A 31 0.89 -11.49 -0.72
N GLY A 32 2.05 -10.82 -0.69
CA GLY A 32 3.00 -10.83 -1.80
C GLY A 32 2.67 -9.87 -2.95
N THR A 33 1.57 -9.13 -2.89
CA THR A 33 1.29 -8.09 -3.89
C THR A 33 2.31 -6.96 -3.82
N TYR A 34 2.92 -6.68 -4.97
CA TYR A 34 3.87 -5.59 -5.11
C TYR A 34 3.17 -4.30 -5.54
N ILE A 35 2.87 -3.43 -4.57
CA ILE A 35 2.11 -2.19 -4.82
C ILE A 35 2.81 -1.28 -5.84
N ARG A 36 4.14 -1.31 -5.92
CA ARG A 36 4.90 -0.57 -6.95
C ARG A 36 4.64 -1.09 -8.37
N SER A 37 4.51 -2.41 -8.54
CA SER A 37 4.14 -3.00 -9.83
C SER A 37 2.71 -2.60 -10.19
N LEU A 38 1.79 -2.67 -9.23
CA LEU A 38 0.41 -2.26 -9.43
C LEU A 38 0.30 -0.78 -9.87
N ALA A 39 1.07 0.13 -9.26
CA ALA A 39 1.10 1.53 -9.66
C ALA A 39 1.55 1.72 -11.12
N ARG A 40 2.59 1.01 -11.54
CA ARG A 40 3.06 1.01 -12.93
C ARG A 40 1.99 0.48 -13.89
N ASP A 41 1.37 -0.64 -13.52
CA ASP A 41 0.36 -1.30 -14.36
C ASP A 41 -0.90 -0.43 -14.49
N ILE A 42 -1.29 0.30 -13.44
CA ILE A 42 -2.34 1.33 -13.49
C ILE A 42 -1.96 2.46 -14.45
N GLY A 43 -0.71 2.94 -14.40
CA GLY A 43 -0.18 3.93 -15.33
C GLY A 43 -0.33 3.51 -16.78
N TYR A 44 0.11 2.29 -17.11
CA TYR A 44 -0.04 1.74 -18.45
C TYR A 44 -1.50 1.60 -18.88
N ALA A 45 -2.40 1.20 -17.97
CA ALA A 45 -3.82 1.08 -18.27
C ALA A 45 -4.47 2.43 -18.62
N VAL A 46 -3.94 3.55 -18.12
CA VAL A 46 -4.39 4.91 -18.46
C VAL A 46 -3.59 5.56 -19.59
N ASN A 47 -2.82 4.77 -20.36
CA ASN A 47 -1.95 5.22 -21.45
C ASN A 47 -0.87 6.23 -21.02
N SER A 48 -0.36 6.08 -19.79
CA SER A 48 0.72 6.91 -19.24
C SER A 48 1.79 6.05 -18.55
N GLY A 49 2.83 6.69 -18.02
CA GLY A 49 3.73 6.11 -17.03
C GLY A 49 3.30 6.52 -15.63
N ALA A 50 3.40 5.63 -14.65
CA ALA A 50 3.16 5.97 -13.25
C ALA A 50 4.18 5.27 -12.34
N HIS A 51 4.49 5.92 -11.23
CA HIS A 51 5.31 5.37 -10.17
C HIS A 51 4.70 5.71 -8.81
N LEU A 52 5.01 4.90 -7.80
CA LEU A 52 4.48 5.07 -6.47
C LEU A 52 5.24 6.17 -5.74
N ILE A 53 4.55 7.26 -5.36
CA ILE A 53 5.13 8.38 -4.62
C ILE A 53 4.97 8.28 -3.09
N ASN A 54 3.91 7.62 -2.64
CA ASN A 54 3.61 7.43 -1.22
C ASN A 54 2.86 6.11 -1.02
N LEU A 55 3.12 5.45 0.11
CA LEU A 55 2.45 4.20 0.48
C LEU A 55 2.23 4.16 1.98
N ARG A 56 0.97 3.93 2.38
CA ARG A 56 0.63 3.64 3.77
C ARG A 56 -0.20 2.37 3.84
N ARG A 57 0.31 1.36 4.54
CA ARG A 57 -0.44 0.15 4.87
C ARG A 57 -1.37 0.44 6.05
N THR A 58 -2.68 0.36 5.83
CA THR A 58 -3.70 0.63 6.85
C THR A 58 -4.12 -0.61 7.64
N SER A 59 -3.91 -1.81 7.09
CA SER A 59 -4.15 -3.08 7.78
C SER A 59 -3.24 -4.21 7.27
N SER A 60 -3.09 -5.26 8.07
CA SER A 60 -2.41 -6.51 7.74
C SER A 60 -3.07 -7.65 8.50
N GLY A 61 -3.95 -8.41 7.83
CA GLY A 61 -4.82 -9.36 8.54
C GLY A 61 -5.68 -8.63 9.57
N ASP A 62 -5.71 -9.15 10.80
CA ASP A 62 -6.49 -8.58 11.91
C ASP A 62 -5.85 -7.31 12.52
N PHE A 63 -4.63 -6.96 12.12
CA PHE A 63 -3.93 -5.79 12.62
C PHE A 63 -4.32 -4.54 11.83
N HIS A 64 -4.93 -3.56 12.49
CA HIS A 64 -5.27 -2.27 11.90
C HIS A 64 -4.38 -1.15 12.43
N ILE A 65 -4.07 -0.17 11.56
CA ILE A 65 -3.22 0.97 11.91
C ILE A 65 -3.81 1.85 13.03
N LYS A 66 -5.13 1.87 13.20
CA LYS A 66 -5.80 2.57 14.32
C LYS A 66 -5.41 2.01 15.69
N ASN A 67 -4.95 0.75 15.74
CA ASN A 67 -4.50 0.09 16.96
C ASN A 67 -2.96 0.07 17.06
N ALA A 68 -2.26 0.62 16.06
CA ALA A 68 -0.81 0.65 16.05
C ALA A 68 -0.30 1.83 16.88
N LYS A 69 0.80 1.59 17.59
CA LYS A 69 1.55 2.62 18.31
C LYS A 69 2.81 2.97 17.55
N THR A 70 3.19 4.24 17.60
CA THR A 70 4.48 4.74 17.15
C THR A 70 5.61 4.17 17.99
N VAL A 71 6.85 4.30 17.50
CA VAL A 71 8.03 3.85 18.23
C VAL A 71 8.16 4.61 19.56
N ASP A 72 7.90 5.92 19.56
CA ASP A 72 7.97 6.75 20.77
C ASP A 72 6.95 6.32 21.83
N GLU A 73 5.70 6.05 21.42
CA GLU A 73 4.67 5.54 22.34
C GLU A 73 5.08 4.20 22.97
N TRP A 74 5.75 3.32 22.23
CA TRP A 74 6.26 2.07 22.80
C TRP A 74 7.40 2.30 23.79
N ILE A 75 8.29 3.25 23.51
CA ILE A 75 9.37 3.63 24.43
C ILE A 75 8.79 4.11 25.76
N ASP A 76 7.74 4.94 25.72
CA ASP A 76 7.09 5.48 26.92
C ASP A 76 6.41 4.38 27.75
N ILE A 77 5.74 3.42 27.10
CA ILE A 77 5.13 2.26 27.77
C ILE A 77 6.18 1.42 28.49
N ILE A 78 7.31 1.14 27.82
CA ILE A 78 8.37 0.30 28.38
C ILE A 78 9.05 0.99 29.57
N LYS A 79 9.26 2.31 29.53
CA LYS A 79 9.88 3.07 30.62
C LYS A 79 9.00 3.21 31.86
N THR A 80 7.68 3.16 31.69
CA THR A 80 6.70 3.29 32.78
C THR A 80 6.40 1.94 33.44
N SER A 81 6.81 0.83 32.82
CA SER A 81 6.67 -0.54 33.34
C SER A 81 7.88 -0.94 34.19
#